data_AF-A0A9P1DGM4-F1
#
_entry.id   AF-A0A9P1DGM4-F1
#
_cell.length_a   1.000
_cell.length_b   1.000
_cell.length_c   1.000
_cell.angle_alpha   90.00
_cell.angle_beta   90.00
_cell.angle_gamma   90.00
#
_symmetry.space_group_name_H-M   'P 1'
#
loop_
_entity.id
_entity.type
_entity.pdbx_description
1 polymer ?
#
loop_
_entity_poly.entity_id
_entity_poly.type
_entity_poly.pdbx_seq_one_letter_code
_entity_poly.pdbx_strand_id
1 'polypeptide(L)'
;MESVAAIDPDDASVTCRFCLGTENDEFVAPCECRGGQRWVHLMCLRRWQRSILVTQPTHPALIEEDRRITHCQVCLARLSCPVPSRHEMMLQFTGAELASLVQEQSLIVSSKAWSTALRLLLQEQGDRRSVYNAVHWGRSCYFIYHCGPKQLALSIPDEQNREAILENLDSAGQLEIRGKQFRVVIEGPLQVALSRGPEVSESVATLPNAELYRAISELQLPTEVTLEQVAATDRSDDSIRAINLTNRISKGYKDLSQDAKTRLRSAVEAAQVPQKLLAKSEHFLGGPCATAQCIVMISASQAATMPCPGFKVFDALQVALGTDLIAALKTLQPAEADDERPSKRRKVEEDQEETDEPTGPTANEEVPEVPEDEGSDVSEWGQSAGEFAFSGPPLDDLDDDDEESQSETEEADHGPTDTGPPAAPSAPWLRIFWGEARWQRTQLLGELARGDWGLCQAMEEDFLRCDKNVWQRLLNLQRPVYAPQNEMTRTAA
;
A
#
# COMPACT_ATOMS: atom_id res chain seq x y z
N MET A 1 -5.94 39.99 0.77
CA MET A 1 -7.10 40.80 1.17
C MET A 1 -7.88 41.10 -0.10
N GLU A 2 -8.76 40.17 -0.47
CA GLU A 2 -9.64 40.32 -1.63
C GLU A 2 -10.71 41.38 -1.33
N SER A 3 -11.09 42.18 -2.33
CA SER A 3 -12.04 43.27 -2.15
C SER A 3 -13.45 42.71 -1.95
N VAL A 4 -13.91 42.70 -0.70
CA VAL A 4 -15.33 42.55 -0.37
C VAL A 4 -16.05 43.73 -1.01
N ALA A 5 -16.80 43.49 -2.08
CA ALA A 5 -17.58 44.52 -2.73
C ALA A 5 -18.66 44.97 -1.73
N ALA A 6 -18.54 46.21 -1.23
CA ALA A 6 -19.54 46.79 -0.35
C ALA A 6 -20.89 46.81 -1.05
N ILE A 7 -21.89 46.18 -0.43
CA ILE A 7 -23.27 46.16 -0.92
C ILE A 7 -23.80 47.59 -0.82
N ASP A 8 -24.34 48.11 -1.92
CA ASP A 8 -24.96 49.44 -1.98
C ASP A 8 -26.26 49.42 -1.14
N PRO A 9 -26.42 50.29 -0.13
CA PRO A 9 -27.57 50.25 0.79
C PRO A 9 -28.94 50.49 0.14
N ASP A 10 -29.00 50.92 -1.13
CA ASP A 10 -30.24 51.11 -1.88
C ASP A 10 -30.70 49.86 -2.70
N ASP A 11 -29.94 48.75 -2.71
CA ASP A 11 -30.32 47.53 -3.45
C ASP A 11 -31.28 46.67 -2.61
N ALA A 12 -32.57 47.00 -2.68
CA ALA A 12 -33.63 46.30 -1.95
C ALA A 12 -33.69 44.79 -2.31
N SER A 13 -33.18 43.98 -1.38
CA SER A 13 -33.19 42.49 -1.33
C SER A 13 -32.23 41.75 -2.28
N VAL A 14 -30.93 41.97 -2.10
CA VAL A 14 -29.92 41.01 -2.57
C VAL A 14 -30.29 39.61 -2.09
N THR A 15 -30.49 38.69 -3.03
CA THR A 15 -30.96 37.33 -2.77
C THR A 15 -29.95 36.34 -3.35
N CYS A 16 -29.60 35.31 -2.59
CA CYS A 16 -28.64 34.31 -3.05
C CYS A 16 -29.22 33.47 -4.19
N ARG A 17 -28.51 33.38 -5.33
CA ARG A 17 -28.94 32.59 -6.49
C ARG A 17 -29.17 31.09 -6.19
N PHE A 18 -28.50 30.53 -5.19
CA PHE A 18 -28.59 29.09 -4.89
C PHE A 18 -29.69 28.73 -3.88
N CYS A 19 -29.80 29.46 -2.77
CA CYS A 19 -30.80 29.15 -1.72
C CYS A 19 -32.03 30.07 -1.74
N LEU A 20 -32.02 31.12 -2.56
CA LEU A 20 -33.06 32.16 -2.62
C LEU A 20 -33.30 32.89 -1.29
N GLY A 21 -32.39 32.76 -0.33
CA GLY A 21 -32.43 33.44 0.95
C GLY A 21 -31.70 34.78 0.93
N THR A 22 -32.11 35.65 1.87
CA THR A 22 -31.50 36.97 2.14
C THR A 22 -30.79 37.00 3.50
N GLU A 23 -30.91 35.93 4.29
CA GLU A 23 -30.36 35.80 5.65
C GLU A 23 -29.11 34.91 5.63
N ASN A 24 -28.14 35.24 6.48
CA ASN A 24 -26.80 34.64 6.66
C ASN A 24 -25.71 35.06 5.66
N ASP A 25 -24.73 35.81 6.20
CA ASP A 25 -23.34 35.94 5.76
C ASP A 25 -23.02 36.51 4.37
N GLU A 26 -21.72 36.81 4.23
CA GLU A 26 -21.01 37.47 3.15
C GLU A 26 -21.47 37.04 1.74
N PHE A 27 -22.18 37.94 1.07
CA PHE A 27 -22.47 37.81 -0.36
C PHE A 27 -21.21 38.06 -1.17
N VAL A 28 -20.99 37.19 -2.15
CA VAL A 28 -19.95 37.35 -3.16
C VAL A 28 -20.58 37.44 -4.55
N ALA A 29 -19.90 38.16 -5.45
CA ALA A 29 -20.18 38.17 -6.87
C ALA A 29 -19.05 37.43 -7.59
N PRO A 30 -19.10 36.09 -7.67
CA PRO A 30 -17.95 35.30 -8.09
C PRO A 30 -17.73 35.33 -9.61
N CYS A 31 -18.57 36.00 -10.38
CA CYS A 31 -18.51 35.98 -11.84
C CYS A 31 -19.17 37.24 -12.45
N GLU A 32 -19.15 37.35 -13.77
CA GLU A 32 -19.65 38.51 -14.53
C GLU A 32 -21.18 38.48 -14.80
N CYS A 33 -21.94 37.64 -14.08
CA CYS A 33 -23.40 37.68 -14.17
C CYS A 33 -23.95 39.06 -13.77
N ARG A 34 -25.10 39.44 -14.35
CA ARG A 34 -25.77 40.73 -14.09
C ARG A 34 -27.06 40.54 -13.28
N GLY A 35 -27.49 41.61 -12.61
CA GLY A 35 -28.70 41.61 -11.76
C GLY A 35 -28.58 40.70 -10.54
N GLY A 36 -29.72 40.25 -10.00
CA GLY A 36 -29.76 39.39 -8.79
C GLY A 36 -29.05 38.04 -8.94
N GLN A 37 -28.86 37.53 -10.17
CA GLN A 37 -28.20 36.24 -10.44
C GLN A 37 -26.69 36.24 -10.16
N ARG A 38 -26.08 37.41 -9.92
CA ARG A 38 -24.64 37.51 -9.62
C ARG A 38 -24.32 37.22 -8.16
N TRP A 39 -25.29 37.41 -7.26
CA TRP A 39 -25.08 37.36 -5.83
C TRP A 39 -25.30 35.94 -5.30
N VAL A 40 -24.30 35.42 -4.59
CA VAL A 40 -24.37 34.12 -3.90
C VAL A 40 -23.75 34.24 -2.52
N HIS A 41 -24.29 33.52 -1.54
CA HIS A 41 -23.54 33.28 -0.31
C HIS A 41 -22.31 32.43 -0.62
N LEU A 42 -21.15 32.77 -0.05
CA LEU A 42 -19.93 31.99 -0.23
C LEU A 42 -20.15 30.51 0.14
N MET A 43 -20.84 30.25 1.26
CA MET A 43 -21.19 28.90 1.71
C MET A 43 -22.04 28.12 0.70
N CYS A 44 -23.01 28.78 0.03
CA CYS A 44 -23.82 28.15 -1.00
C CYS A 44 -23.00 27.78 -2.24
N LEU A 45 -22.07 28.66 -2.65
CA LEU A 45 -21.15 28.36 -3.74
C LEU A 45 -20.25 27.17 -3.41
N ARG A 46 -19.70 27.11 -2.18
CA ARG A 46 -18.92 25.95 -1.71
C ARG A 46 -19.73 24.67 -1.69
N ARG A 47 -21.00 24.73 -1.24
CA ARG A 47 -21.90 23.56 -1.24
C ARG A 47 -22.17 23.05 -2.66
N TRP A 48 -22.38 23.96 -3.60
CA TRP A 48 -22.56 23.59 -5.00
C TRP A 48 -21.28 22.99 -5.62
N GLN A 49 -20.11 23.60 -5.38
CA GLN A 49 -18.82 23.05 -5.83
C GLN A 49 -18.59 21.64 -5.27
N ARG A 50 -18.90 21.43 -3.97
CA ARG A 50 -18.87 20.12 -3.32
C ARG A 50 -19.79 19.11 -3.99
N SER A 51 -21.02 19.50 -4.36
CA SER A 51 -21.98 18.60 -5.02
C SER A 51 -21.46 18.06 -6.37
N ILE A 52 -20.65 18.85 -7.07
CA ILE A 52 -20.01 18.40 -8.32
C ILE A 52 -18.94 17.36 -8.02
N LEU A 53 -18.09 17.59 -7.01
CA LEU A 53 -17.04 16.63 -6.62
C LEU A 53 -17.59 15.29 -6.15
N VAL A 54 -18.73 15.27 -5.44
CA VAL A 54 -19.39 14.03 -5.00
C VAL A 54 -19.67 13.08 -6.17
N THR A 55 -19.94 13.62 -7.35
CA THR A 55 -20.20 12.84 -8.57
C THR A 55 -18.96 12.30 -9.26
N GLN A 56 -17.76 12.75 -8.85
CA GLN A 56 -16.50 12.32 -9.46
C GLN A 56 -15.95 11.02 -8.85
N PRO A 57 -15.20 10.22 -9.63
CA PRO A 57 -14.45 9.09 -9.09
C PRO A 57 -13.41 9.57 -8.07
N THR A 58 -13.05 8.71 -7.11
CA THR A 58 -11.95 8.99 -6.16
C THR A 58 -10.58 8.66 -6.69
N HIS A 59 -10.49 7.75 -7.67
CA HIS A 59 -9.21 7.32 -8.20
C HIS A 59 -8.53 8.46 -8.97
N PRO A 60 -7.29 8.84 -8.63
CA PRO A 60 -6.61 9.99 -9.21
C PRO A 60 -6.51 9.98 -10.74
N ALA A 61 -6.27 8.80 -11.33
CA ALA A 61 -6.16 8.66 -12.79
C ALA A 61 -7.50 8.86 -13.53
N LEU A 62 -8.63 8.85 -12.81
CA LEU A 62 -9.97 9.04 -13.38
C LEU A 62 -10.54 10.44 -13.07
N ILE A 63 -9.77 11.28 -12.36
CA ILE A 63 -10.22 12.64 -12.04
C ILE A 63 -10.03 13.51 -13.27
N GLU A 64 -11.13 14.01 -13.81
CA GLU A 64 -11.14 15.03 -14.84
C GLU A 64 -11.37 16.42 -14.24
N GLU A 65 -10.76 17.44 -14.85
CA GLU A 65 -11.02 18.83 -14.50
C GLU A 65 -12.44 19.23 -14.91
N ASP A 66 -13.36 19.19 -13.95
CA ASP A 66 -14.72 19.63 -14.19
C ASP A 66 -14.79 21.16 -14.17
N ARG A 67 -14.92 21.74 -15.37
CA ARG A 67 -15.03 23.19 -15.57
C ARG A 67 -16.17 23.81 -14.78
N ARG A 68 -17.20 23.07 -14.38
CA ARG A 68 -18.29 23.58 -13.54
C ARG A 68 -17.76 24.06 -12.19
N ILE A 69 -16.69 23.50 -11.65
CA ILE A 69 -16.13 23.92 -10.36
C ILE A 69 -15.42 25.28 -10.46
N THR A 70 -14.82 25.56 -11.62
CA THR A 70 -13.96 26.74 -11.86
C THR A 70 -14.63 27.85 -12.68
N HIS A 71 -15.74 27.57 -13.35
CA HIS A 71 -16.44 28.51 -14.23
C HIS A 71 -17.94 28.59 -13.93
N CYS A 72 -18.51 29.78 -14.08
CA CYS A 72 -19.96 29.98 -13.95
C CYS A 72 -20.69 29.33 -15.14
N GLN A 73 -21.69 28.49 -14.89
CA GLN A 73 -22.48 27.86 -15.97
C GLN A 73 -23.40 28.82 -16.75
N VAL A 74 -23.52 30.08 -16.33
CA VAL A 74 -24.39 31.08 -16.99
C VAL A 74 -23.59 32.00 -17.88
N CYS A 75 -22.63 32.74 -17.32
CA CYS A 75 -21.81 33.67 -18.09
C CYS A 75 -20.50 33.05 -18.61
N LEU A 76 -20.18 31.80 -18.23
CA LEU A 76 -18.96 31.08 -18.60
C LEU A 76 -17.65 31.70 -18.10
N ALA A 77 -17.70 32.85 -17.41
CA ALA A 77 -16.54 33.47 -16.79
C ALA A 77 -15.96 32.58 -15.67
N ARG A 78 -14.63 32.64 -15.51
CA ARG A 78 -13.93 31.99 -14.40
C ARG A 78 -14.42 32.58 -13.07
N LEU A 79 -14.63 31.71 -12.08
CA LEU A 79 -15.02 32.15 -10.76
C LEU A 79 -13.86 32.92 -10.10
N SER A 80 -14.14 34.11 -9.56
CA SER A 80 -13.13 34.97 -8.92
C SER A 80 -12.72 34.47 -7.53
N CYS A 81 -13.57 33.70 -6.86
CA CYS A 81 -13.23 33.08 -5.58
C CYS A 81 -12.25 31.91 -5.77
N PRO A 82 -11.24 31.75 -4.90
CA PRO A 82 -10.32 30.62 -4.99
C PRO A 82 -11.10 29.31 -4.85
N VAL A 83 -10.83 28.33 -5.71
CA VAL A 83 -11.46 27.00 -5.60
C VAL A 83 -10.76 26.24 -4.47
N PRO A 84 -11.50 25.60 -3.54
CA PRO A 84 -10.88 24.78 -2.52
C PRO A 84 -10.16 23.62 -3.20
N SER A 85 -8.99 23.27 -2.69
CA SER A 85 -8.31 22.06 -3.15
C SER A 85 -9.19 20.83 -2.93
N ARG A 86 -9.00 19.80 -3.75
CA ARG A 86 -9.70 18.53 -3.57
C ARG A 86 -9.47 17.96 -2.16
N HIS A 87 -8.26 18.11 -1.63
CA HIS A 87 -7.91 17.70 -0.28
C HIS A 87 -8.74 18.42 0.79
N GLU A 88 -8.84 19.75 0.73
CA GLU A 88 -9.71 20.51 1.64
C GLU A 88 -11.17 20.06 1.55
N MET A 89 -11.67 19.78 0.34
CA MET A 89 -13.04 19.29 0.18
C MET A 89 -13.23 17.88 0.76
N MET A 90 -12.30 16.95 0.51
CA MET A 90 -12.37 15.59 1.07
C MET A 90 -12.29 15.63 2.61
N LEU A 91 -11.42 16.46 3.19
CA LEU A 91 -11.33 16.67 4.64
C LEU A 91 -12.66 17.11 5.25
N GLN A 92 -13.43 17.96 4.55
CA GLN A 92 -14.75 18.40 5.04
C GLN A 92 -15.78 17.27 5.10
N PHE A 93 -15.71 16.29 4.19
CA PHE A 93 -16.62 15.14 4.21
C PHE A 93 -16.17 14.07 5.23
N THR A 94 -14.86 13.80 5.31
CA THR A 94 -14.30 12.79 6.22
C THR A 94 -14.33 13.25 7.68
N GLY A 95 -14.13 14.55 7.93
CA GLY A 95 -13.92 15.11 9.26
C GLY A 95 -12.45 15.08 9.69
N ALA A 96 -12.01 16.12 10.42
CA ALA A 96 -10.61 16.31 10.79
C ALA A 96 -10.06 15.20 11.71
N GLU A 97 -10.88 14.71 12.64
CA GLU A 97 -10.50 13.65 13.58
C GLU A 97 -10.19 12.35 12.85
N LEU A 98 -11.10 11.89 11.98
CA LEU A 98 -10.89 10.68 11.19
C LEU A 98 -9.74 10.86 10.19
N ALA A 99 -9.62 12.02 9.55
CA ALA A 99 -8.52 12.30 8.64
C ALA A 99 -7.15 12.28 9.34
N SER A 100 -7.09 12.67 10.62
CA SER A 100 -5.86 12.60 11.42
C SER A 100 -5.42 11.16 11.71
N LEU A 101 -6.35 10.19 11.65
CA LEU A 101 -6.02 8.76 11.74
C LEU A 101 -5.37 8.22 10.46
N VAL A 102 -5.36 8.96 9.36
CA VAL A 102 -4.64 8.58 8.13
C VAL A 102 -3.15 8.85 8.31
N GLN A 103 -2.51 7.93 9.04
CA GLN A 103 -1.10 7.94 9.37
C GLN A 103 -0.61 6.50 9.58
N GLU A 104 0.71 6.36 9.73
CA GLU A 104 1.31 5.08 10.09
C GLU A 104 0.78 4.59 11.43
N GLN A 105 0.82 3.27 11.65
CA GLN A 105 0.28 2.62 12.85
C GLN A 105 -1.26 2.63 12.94
N SER A 106 -1.95 3.06 11.90
CA SER A 106 -3.40 2.91 11.80
C SER A 106 -3.80 1.68 10.98
N LEU A 107 -5.00 1.17 11.26
CA LEU A 107 -5.67 0.13 10.50
C LEU A 107 -6.76 0.75 9.63
N ILE A 108 -6.85 0.33 8.36
CA ILE A 108 -7.98 0.60 7.46
C ILE A 108 -8.84 -0.66 7.43
N VAL A 109 -10.11 -0.54 7.82
CA VAL A 109 -11.01 -1.68 7.98
C VAL A 109 -12.22 -1.51 7.07
N SER A 110 -12.47 -2.46 6.17
CA SER A 110 -13.62 -2.37 5.26
C SER A 110 -14.93 -2.40 6.04
N SER A 111 -15.90 -1.56 5.67
CA SER A 111 -17.21 -1.59 6.34
C SER A 111 -17.97 -2.90 6.03
N LYS A 112 -18.88 -3.30 6.93
CA LYS A 112 -19.75 -4.47 6.70
C LYS A 112 -20.64 -4.27 5.48
N ALA A 113 -21.18 -3.05 5.30
CA ALA A 113 -22.00 -2.70 4.16
C ALA A 113 -21.22 -2.81 2.85
N TRP A 114 -20.02 -2.22 2.78
CA TRP A 114 -19.15 -2.31 1.62
C TRP A 114 -18.75 -3.75 1.29
N SER A 115 -18.32 -4.52 2.29
CA SER A 115 -17.95 -5.93 2.10
C SER A 115 -19.12 -6.77 1.57
N THR A 116 -20.35 -6.47 2.03
CA THR A 116 -21.57 -7.14 1.56
C THR A 116 -21.89 -6.76 0.12
N ALA A 117 -21.84 -5.46 -0.21
CA ALA A 117 -22.08 -4.97 -1.56
C ALA A 117 -21.06 -5.54 -2.56
N LEU A 118 -19.77 -5.57 -2.19
CA LEU A 118 -18.71 -6.13 -3.03
C LEU A 118 -18.94 -7.63 -3.29
N ARG A 119 -19.35 -8.40 -2.27
CA ARG A 119 -19.68 -9.82 -2.43
C ARG A 119 -20.86 -10.02 -3.39
N LEU A 120 -21.91 -9.21 -3.29
CA LEU A 120 -23.06 -9.28 -4.21
C LEU A 120 -22.63 -8.96 -5.64
N LEU A 121 -21.84 -7.90 -5.84
CA LEU A 121 -21.28 -7.55 -7.15
C LEU A 121 -20.48 -8.71 -7.77
N LEU A 122 -19.68 -9.41 -6.97
CA LEU A 122 -18.90 -10.56 -7.43
C LEU A 122 -19.77 -11.75 -7.82
N GLN A 123 -20.87 -11.99 -7.09
CA GLN A 123 -21.83 -13.05 -7.42
C GLN A 123 -22.55 -12.76 -8.74
N GLU A 124 -22.82 -11.48 -9.03
CA GLU A 124 -23.50 -11.06 -10.26
C GLU A 124 -22.59 -11.09 -11.50
N GLN A 125 -21.32 -10.70 -11.36
CA GLN A 125 -20.45 -10.44 -12.52
C GLN A 125 -19.93 -11.71 -13.21
N GLY A 126 -19.90 -12.88 -12.56
CA GLY A 126 -19.49 -14.17 -13.15
C GLY A 126 -18.06 -14.26 -13.73
N ASP A 127 -17.39 -13.13 -13.93
CA ASP A 127 -16.04 -13.02 -14.46
C ASP A 127 -15.02 -13.26 -13.36
N ARG A 128 -14.25 -14.34 -13.54
CA ARG A 128 -13.18 -14.76 -12.64
C ARG A 128 -12.11 -13.68 -12.46
N ARG A 129 -11.85 -12.81 -13.45
CA ARG A 129 -10.81 -11.77 -13.34
C ARG A 129 -11.20 -10.68 -12.35
N SER A 130 -12.46 -10.27 -12.37
CA SER A 130 -13.03 -9.28 -11.43
C SER A 130 -12.95 -9.75 -9.98
N VAL A 131 -13.11 -11.06 -9.77
CA VAL A 131 -13.03 -11.72 -8.45
C VAL A 131 -11.63 -11.59 -7.83
N TYR A 132 -10.56 -11.77 -8.61
CA TYR A 132 -9.19 -11.70 -8.09
C TYR A 132 -8.82 -10.32 -7.57
N ASN A 133 -9.25 -9.25 -8.23
CA ASN A 133 -8.98 -7.89 -7.72
C ASN A 133 -9.84 -7.56 -6.50
N ALA A 134 -11.07 -8.07 -6.45
CA ALA A 134 -12.00 -7.80 -5.36
C ALA A 134 -11.67 -8.53 -4.05
N VAL A 135 -10.98 -9.68 -4.12
CA VAL A 135 -10.60 -10.47 -2.93
C VAL A 135 -9.79 -9.65 -1.93
N HIS A 136 -9.04 -8.66 -2.41
CA HIS A 136 -8.23 -7.79 -1.56
C HIS A 136 -9.10 -6.87 -0.70
N TRP A 137 -10.26 -6.44 -1.19
CA TRP A 137 -11.00 -5.33 -0.59
C TRP A 137 -12.14 -5.77 0.33
N GLY A 138 -12.74 -6.94 0.11
CA GLY A 138 -13.84 -7.44 0.93
C GLY A 138 -13.38 -8.04 2.26
N ARG A 139 -14.08 -7.74 3.36
CA ARG A 139 -13.76 -8.25 4.71
C ARG A 139 -12.27 -8.08 5.07
N SER A 140 -11.73 -6.92 4.73
CA SER A 140 -10.29 -6.65 4.75
C SER A 140 -9.90 -5.71 5.89
N CYS A 141 -8.72 -5.95 6.45
CA CYS A 141 -8.07 -5.07 7.41
C CYS A 141 -6.64 -4.81 6.92
N TYR A 142 -6.29 -3.55 6.72
CA TYR A 142 -4.99 -3.14 6.21
C TYR A 142 -4.22 -2.37 7.27
N PHE A 143 -2.95 -2.70 7.48
CA PHE A 143 -2.04 -1.96 8.34
C PHE A 143 -1.23 -0.92 7.56
N ILE A 144 -1.40 0.36 7.89
CA ILE A 144 -0.63 1.46 7.29
C ILE A 144 0.77 1.48 7.87
N TYR A 145 1.75 1.08 7.06
CA TYR A 145 3.16 1.04 7.46
C TYR A 145 3.96 2.22 6.90
N HIS A 146 3.43 2.90 5.88
CA HIS A 146 3.98 4.13 5.34
C HIS A 146 2.88 5.13 5.00
N CYS A 147 3.08 6.37 5.44
CA CYS A 147 2.24 7.50 5.09
C CYS A 147 3.09 8.78 5.00
N GLY A 148 3.40 9.20 3.79
CA GLY A 148 4.38 10.27 3.55
C GLY A 148 4.25 10.91 2.18
N PRO A 149 5.28 11.65 1.73
CA PRO A 149 5.28 12.30 0.43
C PRO A 149 4.93 11.35 -0.71
N LYS A 150 4.49 11.92 -1.84
CA LYS A 150 4.10 11.13 -3.01
C LYS A 150 5.22 10.17 -3.43
N GLN A 151 4.92 8.89 -3.42
CA GLN A 151 5.79 7.84 -3.93
C GLN A 151 5.29 7.31 -5.28
N LEU A 152 6.23 7.09 -6.21
CA LEU A 152 5.98 6.47 -7.51
C LEU A 152 6.80 5.19 -7.64
N ALA A 153 6.20 4.20 -8.27
CA ALA A 153 6.91 3.02 -8.74
C ALA A 153 7.48 3.29 -10.12
N LEU A 154 8.79 3.18 -10.27
CA LEU A 154 9.47 3.26 -11.55
C LEU A 154 9.90 1.85 -11.96
N SER A 155 9.23 1.29 -12.97
CA SER A 155 9.58 0.00 -13.57
C SER A 155 10.83 0.13 -14.42
N ILE A 156 11.75 -0.83 -14.27
CA ILE A 156 12.99 -0.98 -15.02
C ILE A 156 12.96 -2.37 -15.67
N PRO A 157 12.32 -2.51 -16.84
CA PRO A 157 12.15 -3.80 -17.48
C PRO A 157 13.45 -4.33 -18.10
N ASP A 158 14.31 -3.44 -18.59
CA ASP A 158 15.51 -3.78 -19.35
C ASP A 158 16.68 -2.81 -19.13
N GLU A 159 17.80 -3.10 -19.78
CA GLU A 159 19.05 -2.35 -19.69
C GLU A 159 18.89 -0.91 -20.20
N GLN A 160 18.12 -0.71 -21.27
CA GLN A 160 17.92 0.60 -21.87
C GLN A 160 17.18 1.53 -20.90
N ASN A 161 16.16 1.02 -20.21
CA ASN A 161 15.47 1.77 -19.17
C ASN A 161 16.39 2.07 -17.98
N ARG A 162 17.28 1.15 -17.62
CA ARG A 162 18.26 1.36 -16.54
C ARG A 162 19.26 2.47 -16.91
N GLU A 163 19.82 2.43 -18.11
CA GLU A 163 20.71 3.48 -18.63
C GLU A 163 20.00 4.83 -18.66
N ALA A 164 18.77 4.90 -19.15
CA ALA A 164 17.98 6.13 -19.16
C ALA A 164 17.79 6.71 -17.75
N ILE A 165 17.57 5.88 -16.73
CA ILE A 165 17.49 6.34 -15.34
C ILE A 165 18.82 6.92 -14.88
N LEU A 166 19.92 6.21 -15.13
CA LEU A 166 21.26 6.66 -14.75
C LEU A 166 21.66 7.98 -15.41
N GLU A 167 21.30 8.17 -16.69
CA GLU A 167 21.55 9.41 -17.44
C GLU A 167 20.77 10.61 -16.92
N ASN A 168 19.56 10.38 -16.38
CA ASN A 168 18.68 11.44 -15.89
C ASN A 168 18.83 11.73 -14.39
N LEU A 169 19.59 10.92 -13.65
CA LEU A 169 19.87 11.15 -12.23
C LEU A 169 20.80 12.35 -12.05
N ASP A 170 20.34 13.35 -11.30
CA ASP A 170 21.17 14.51 -10.99
C ASP A 170 22.25 14.20 -9.92
N SER A 171 23.06 15.22 -9.60
CA SER A 171 24.09 15.11 -8.57
C SER A 171 23.56 15.00 -7.13
N ALA A 172 22.25 14.97 -6.93
CA ALA A 172 21.61 14.72 -5.64
C ALA A 172 20.83 13.39 -5.63
N GLY A 173 20.96 12.56 -6.68
CA GLY A 173 20.20 11.31 -6.82
C GLY A 173 18.71 11.56 -7.07
N GLN A 174 18.37 12.68 -7.70
CA GLN A 174 17.00 13.08 -8.02
C GLN A 174 16.72 12.99 -9.52
N LEU A 175 15.45 12.77 -9.86
CA LEU A 175 14.90 12.69 -11.20
C LEU A 175 13.80 13.74 -11.35
N GLU A 176 13.80 14.44 -12.48
CA GLU A 176 12.69 15.31 -12.86
C GLU A 176 11.66 14.54 -13.69
N ILE A 177 10.46 14.36 -13.14
CA ILE A 177 9.35 13.70 -13.84
C ILE A 177 8.19 14.68 -13.92
N ARG A 178 7.85 15.11 -15.14
CA ARG A 178 6.75 16.06 -15.42
C ARG A 178 6.87 17.37 -14.61
N GLY A 179 8.08 17.94 -14.53
CA GLY A 179 8.34 19.20 -13.81
C GLY A 179 8.35 19.08 -12.28
N LYS A 180 8.30 17.85 -11.74
CA LYS A 180 8.40 17.58 -10.31
C LYS A 180 9.69 16.80 -10.03
N GLN A 181 10.37 17.15 -8.94
CA GLN A 181 11.60 16.48 -8.50
C GLN A 181 11.26 15.28 -7.62
N PHE A 182 11.93 14.16 -7.87
CA PHE A 182 11.77 12.92 -7.11
C PHE A 182 13.14 12.37 -6.72
N ARG A 183 13.30 11.93 -5.47
CA ARG A 183 14.49 11.21 -5.00
C ARG A 183 14.28 9.70 -5.08
N VAL A 184 15.32 8.95 -5.42
CA VAL A 184 15.28 7.49 -5.36
C VAL A 184 15.25 7.05 -3.88
N VAL A 185 14.28 6.21 -3.52
CA VAL A 185 14.14 5.65 -2.17
C VAL A 185 14.96 4.37 -2.08
N ILE A 186 15.82 4.30 -1.05
CA ILE A 186 16.67 3.14 -0.79
C ILE A 186 15.87 2.08 -0.03
N GLU A 187 15.10 1.31 -0.78
CA GLU A 187 14.30 0.19 -0.26
C GLU A 187 14.32 -1.01 -1.22
N GLY A 188 13.91 -2.18 -0.74
CA GLY A 188 13.74 -3.36 -1.57
C GLY A 188 15.02 -3.80 -2.29
N PRO A 189 14.97 -4.07 -3.61
CA PRO A 189 16.13 -4.52 -4.38
C PRO A 189 17.35 -3.58 -4.28
N LEU A 190 17.10 -2.26 -4.20
CA LEU A 190 18.17 -1.26 -4.17
C LEU A 190 18.92 -1.29 -2.83
N GLN A 191 18.20 -1.48 -1.73
CA GLN A 191 18.80 -1.68 -0.42
C GLN A 191 19.66 -2.95 -0.38
N VAL A 192 19.17 -4.06 -0.96
CA VAL A 192 19.93 -5.32 -1.02
C VAL A 192 21.22 -5.15 -1.83
N ALA A 193 21.18 -4.41 -2.95
CA ALA A 193 22.37 -4.12 -3.75
C ALA A 193 23.39 -3.29 -2.96
N LEU A 194 22.95 -2.26 -2.23
CA LEU A 194 23.83 -1.43 -1.41
C LEU A 194 24.50 -2.21 -0.28
N SER A 195 23.77 -3.12 0.39
CA SER A 195 24.31 -3.96 1.47
C SER A 195 25.40 -4.93 1.03
N ARG A 196 25.59 -5.18 -0.28
CA ARG A 196 26.69 -6.01 -0.81
C ARG A 196 27.99 -5.21 -0.99
N GLY A 197 27.93 -3.89 -0.85
CA GLY A 197 29.07 -2.98 -0.97
C GLY A 197 30.03 -2.99 0.21
N PRO A 198 31.16 -2.25 0.12
CA PRO A 198 31.99 -1.96 1.28
C PRO A 198 31.15 -1.23 2.33
N GLU A 199 31.39 -1.51 3.62
CA GLU A 199 30.61 -0.99 4.75
C GLU A 199 30.37 0.51 4.64
N VAL A 200 29.15 0.88 4.26
CA VAL A 200 28.70 2.28 4.20
C VAL A 200 28.24 2.67 5.59
N SER A 201 28.86 3.70 6.17
CA SER A 201 28.46 4.29 7.44
C SER A 201 27.01 4.80 7.38
N GLU A 202 26.24 4.55 8.44
CA GLU A 202 24.77 4.52 8.59
C GLU A 202 23.94 5.76 8.18
N SER A 203 24.51 6.79 7.55
CA SER A 203 23.73 7.96 7.11
C SER A 203 23.18 7.80 5.69
N VAL A 204 22.05 7.07 5.58
CA VAL A 204 21.32 6.80 4.32
C VAL A 204 20.86 8.09 3.60
N ALA A 205 20.74 9.21 4.33
CA ALA A 205 20.20 10.46 3.79
C ALA A 205 21.16 11.21 2.83
N THR A 206 22.45 10.85 2.81
CA THR A 206 23.46 11.46 1.93
C THR A 206 24.43 10.39 1.42
N LEU A 207 23.89 9.33 0.82
CA LEU A 207 24.76 8.39 0.11
C LEU A 207 25.52 9.12 -1.00
N PRO A 208 26.84 8.90 -1.15
CA PRO A 208 27.57 9.39 -2.30
C PRO A 208 26.90 8.85 -3.57
N ASN A 209 26.65 9.71 -4.57
CA ASN A 209 25.99 9.29 -5.81
C ASN A 209 26.64 8.05 -6.44
N ALA A 210 27.97 7.92 -6.34
CA ALA A 210 28.68 6.76 -6.87
C ALA A 210 28.12 5.41 -6.36
N GLU A 211 27.69 5.33 -5.10
CA GLU A 211 27.11 4.12 -4.53
C GLU A 211 25.70 3.86 -5.03
N LEU A 212 24.88 4.91 -5.17
CA LEU A 212 23.54 4.82 -5.74
C LEU A 212 23.59 4.36 -7.21
N TYR A 213 24.48 4.96 -8.01
CA TYR A 213 24.69 4.60 -9.40
C TYR A 213 25.15 3.15 -9.55
N ARG A 214 26.10 2.71 -8.72
CA ARG A 214 26.53 1.30 -8.67
C ARG A 214 25.36 0.39 -8.32
N ALA A 215 24.62 0.72 -7.26
CA ALA A 215 23.52 -0.11 -6.80
C ALA A 215 22.43 -0.26 -7.85
N ILE A 216 22.06 0.82 -8.56
CA ILE A 216 21.12 0.77 -9.68
C ILE A 216 21.67 -0.10 -10.82
N SER A 217 22.96 0.03 -11.15
CA SER A 217 23.64 -0.75 -12.20
C SER A 217 23.70 -2.26 -11.89
N GLU A 218 23.71 -2.64 -10.61
CA GLU A 218 23.77 -4.04 -10.15
C GLU A 218 22.39 -4.67 -9.94
N LEU A 219 21.29 -3.92 -10.14
CA LEU A 219 19.95 -4.46 -10.00
C LEU A 219 19.69 -5.57 -11.02
N GLN A 220 19.12 -6.68 -10.54
CA GLN A 220 18.61 -7.75 -11.39
C GLN A 220 17.32 -7.27 -12.09
N LEU A 221 17.29 -7.37 -13.41
CA LEU A 221 16.16 -6.95 -14.24
C LEU A 221 15.25 -8.15 -14.58
N PRO A 222 13.93 -7.94 -14.76
CA PRO A 222 13.20 -6.69 -14.55
C PRO A 222 13.04 -6.36 -13.06
N THR A 223 12.99 -5.08 -12.72
CA THR A 223 12.78 -4.63 -11.33
C THR A 223 11.96 -3.35 -11.23
N GLU A 224 11.61 -2.96 -10.02
CA GLU A 224 10.93 -1.69 -9.72
C GLU A 224 11.73 -0.97 -8.62
N VAL A 225 11.92 0.33 -8.78
CA VAL A 225 12.47 1.21 -7.75
C VAL A 225 11.42 2.22 -7.31
N THR A 226 11.42 2.56 -6.03
CA THR A 226 10.51 3.56 -5.48
C THR A 226 11.15 4.94 -5.58
N LEU A 227 10.40 5.91 -6.10
CA LEU A 227 10.75 7.31 -6.12
C LEU A 227 9.88 8.07 -5.13
N GLU A 228 10.39 9.09 -4.47
CA GLU A 228 9.65 9.94 -3.54
C GLU A 228 9.76 11.41 -3.92
N GLN A 229 8.64 12.13 -3.97
CA GLN A 229 8.63 13.53 -4.38
C GLN A 229 9.36 14.43 -3.39
N VAL A 230 10.31 15.22 -3.89
CA VAL A 230 11.06 16.20 -3.12
C VAL A 230 10.21 17.46 -2.96
N ALA A 231 10.10 17.96 -1.72
CA ALA A 231 9.43 19.23 -1.38
C ALA A 231 7.94 19.34 -1.81
N ALA A 232 7.11 18.40 -1.36
CA ALA A 232 5.65 18.56 -1.47
C ALA A 232 5.15 19.67 -0.50
N THR A 233 4.47 20.69 -1.03
CA THR A 233 3.91 21.79 -0.23
C THR A 233 2.57 21.44 0.41
N ASP A 234 1.84 20.47 -0.15
CA ASP A 234 0.58 19.95 0.38
C ASP A 234 0.63 18.42 0.55
N ARG A 235 -0.13 17.92 1.53
CA ARG A 235 -0.23 16.48 1.83
C ARG A 235 -1.30 15.78 0.99
N SER A 236 -1.84 16.44 -0.04
CA SER A 236 -2.94 15.92 -0.85
C SER A 236 -2.52 14.73 -1.70
N ASP A 237 -1.25 14.75 -2.13
CA ASP A 237 -0.62 13.75 -3.00
C ASP A 237 0.18 12.72 -2.22
N ASP A 238 0.17 12.78 -0.88
CA ASP A 238 0.88 11.82 -0.02
C ASP A 238 0.48 10.39 -0.36
N SER A 239 1.48 9.51 -0.42
CA SER A 239 1.29 8.08 -0.63
C SER A 239 0.99 7.39 0.69
N ILE A 240 0.01 6.49 0.65
CA ILE A 240 -0.37 5.62 1.75
C ILE A 240 -0.15 4.19 1.28
N ARG A 241 0.68 3.46 2.01
CA ARG A 241 0.99 2.06 1.72
C ARG A 241 0.57 1.20 2.91
N ALA A 242 -0.14 0.12 2.61
CA ALA A 242 -0.65 -0.76 3.63
C ALA A 242 -0.62 -2.23 3.21
N ILE A 243 -0.55 -3.12 4.19
CA ILE A 243 -0.57 -4.57 3.99
C ILE A 243 -1.84 -5.18 4.58
N ASN A 244 -2.47 -6.09 3.85
CA ASN A 244 -3.70 -6.78 4.27
C ASN A 244 -3.39 -7.89 5.30
N LEU A 245 -4.03 -7.80 6.47
CA LEU A 245 -3.87 -8.71 7.60
C LEU A 245 -4.86 -9.89 7.60
N THR A 246 -5.86 -9.92 6.71
CA THR A 246 -6.96 -10.91 6.74
C THR A 246 -6.81 -12.01 5.69
N ASN A 247 -6.21 -11.70 4.54
CA ASN A 247 -6.14 -12.62 3.40
C ASN A 247 -4.96 -13.58 3.48
N ARG A 248 -5.03 -14.52 4.43
CA ARG A 248 -4.03 -15.58 4.58
C ARG A 248 -4.07 -16.54 3.40
N ILE A 249 -2.90 -16.82 2.83
CA ILE A 249 -2.71 -17.76 1.72
C ILE A 249 -2.78 -19.20 2.25
N SER A 250 -3.50 -20.03 1.51
CA SER A 250 -3.67 -21.45 1.83
C SER A 250 -2.33 -22.22 1.83
N LYS A 251 -2.25 -23.29 2.63
CA LYS A 251 -1.08 -24.18 2.63
C LYS A 251 -0.87 -24.73 1.21
N GLY A 252 0.36 -24.66 0.71
CA GLY A 252 0.71 -25.09 -0.64
C GLY A 252 0.84 -23.96 -1.68
N TYR A 253 0.70 -22.70 -1.27
CA TYR A 253 1.05 -21.53 -2.10
C TYR A 253 0.29 -21.46 -3.43
N LYS A 254 -0.90 -22.05 -3.52
CA LYS A 254 -1.67 -22.10 -4.78
C LYS A 254 -2.00 -20.69 -5.28
N ASP A 255 -2.27 -19.78 -4.35
CA ASP A 255 -2.67 -18.39 -4.62
C ASP A 255 -1.47 -17.46 -4.92
N LEU A 256 -0.22 -17.95 -4.80
CA LEU A 256 0.96 -17.17 -5.16
C LEU A 256 1.24 -17.22 -6.66
N SER A 257 1.61 -16.06 -7.21
CA SER A 257 2.17 -15.96 -8.56
C SER A 257 3.46 -16.76 -8.69
N GLN A 258 3.83 -17.13 -9.92
CA GLN A 258 5.08 -17.85 -10.18
C GLN A 258 6.32 -17.03 -9.82
N ASP A 259 6.26 -15.72 -10.01
CA ASP A 259 7.35 -14.81 -9.63
C ASP A 259 7.54 -14.76 -8.12
N ALA A 260 6.45 -14.66 -7.36
CA ALA A 260 6.49 -14.72 -5.89
C ALA A 260 7.05 -16.06 -5.40
N LYS A 261 6.63 -17.18 -6.00
CA LYS A 261 7.18 -18.52 -5.70
C LYS A 261 8.67 -18.62 -5.99
N THR A 262 9.12 -18.09 -7.12
CA THR A 262 10.53 -18.10 -7.52
C THR A 262 11.36 -17.25 -6.56
N ARG A 263 10.91 -16.03 -6.26
CA ARG A 263 11.55 -15.16 -5.26
C ARG A 263 11.65 -15.81 -3.89
N LEU A 264 10.58 -16.47 -3.42
CA LEU A 264 10.59 -17.19 -2.14
C LEU A 264 11.63 -18.33 -2.15
N ARG A 265 11.67 -19.15 -3.21
CA ARG A 265 12.64 -20.24 -3.34
C ARG A 265 14.08 -19.72 -3.29
N SER A 266 14.38 -18.69 -4.10
CA SER A 266 15.71 -18.07 -4.11
C SER A 266 16.09 -17.49 -2.75
N ALA A 267 15.14 -16.86 -2.04
CA ALA A 267 15.40 -16.30 -0.71
C ALA A 267 15.62 -17.39 0.34
N VAL A 268 14.87 -18.50 0.30
CA VAL A 268 15.04 -19.65 1.20
C VAL A 268 16.39 -20.32 0.98
N GLU A 269 16.80 -20.51 -0.27
CA GLU A 269 18.11 -21.06 -0.62
C GLU A 269 19.24 -20.15 -0.13
N ALA A 270 19.15 -18.85 -0.40
CA ALA A 270 20.15 -17.86 0.03
C ALA A 270 20.23 -17.72 1.56
N ALA A 271 19.10 -17.86 2.27
CA ALA A 271 19.05 -17.82 3.72
C ALA A 271 19.46 -19.15 4.38
N GLN A 272 19.59 -20.23 3.61
CA GLN A 272 19.90 -21.58 4.09
C GLN A 272 18.94 -22.05 5.20
N VAL A 273 17.65 -21.70 5.10
CA VAL A 273 16.66 -22.02 6.14
C VAL A 273 16.10 -23.42 5.95
N PRO A 274 16.19 -24.31 6.97
CA PRO A 274 15.55 -25.61 6.93
C PRO A 274 14.04 -25.53 6.65
N GLN A 275 13.52 -26.42 5.79
CA GLN A 275 12.11 -26.46 5.40
C GLN A 275 11.14 -26.57 6.60
N LYS A 276 11.58 -27.20 7.71
CA LYS A 276 10.79 -27.28 8.96
C LYS A 276 10.55 -25.92 9.62
N LEU A 277 11.49 -24.98 9.50
CA LEU A 277 11.33 -23.62 10.03
C LEU A 277 10.46 -22.77 9.12
N LEU A 278 10.52 -23.00 7.80
CA LEU A 278 9.62 -22.35 6.85
C LEU A 278 8.15 -22.70 7.10
N ALA A 279 7.86 -23.87 7.67
CA ALA A 279 6.50 -24.22 8.10
C ALA A 279 5.94 -23.31 9.21
N LYS A 280 6.79 -22.50 9.87
CA LYS A 280 6.39 -21.49 10.87
C LYS A 280 6.10 -20.12 10.25
N SER A 281 6.42 -19.88 8.97
CA SER A 281 6.08 -18.62 8.33
C SER A 281 4.63 -18.61 7.85
N GLU A 282 3.96 -17.49 8.05
CA GLU A 282 2.60 -17.27 7.55
C GLU A 282 2.65 -16.35 6.33
N HIS A 283 1.86 -16.65 5.31
CA HIS A 283 1.84 -15.87 4.07
C HIS A 283 0.47 -15.25 3.86
N PHE A 284 0.45 -14.02 3.38
CA PHE A 284 -0.75 -13.21 3.16
C PHE A 284 -0.72 -12.59 1.76
N LEU A 285 -1.89 -12.37 1.17
CA LEU A 285 -2.07 -11.51 0.01
C LEU A 285 -2.12 -10.06 0.51
N GLY A 286 -0.97 -9.40 0.56
CA GLY A 286 -0.82 -8.06 1.15
C GLY A 286 -1.57 -6.96 0.40
N GLY A 287 -1.80 -7.11 -0.90
CA GLY A 287 -2.64 -6.23 -1.71
C GLY A 287 -2.38 -6.40 -3.22
N PRO A 288 -3.09 -5.64 -4.05
CA PRO A 288 -3.05 -5.83 -5.50
C PRO A 288 -1.85 -5.18 -6.20
N CYS A 289 -1.09 -4.31 -5.52
CA CYS A 289 0.08 -3.66 -6.09
C CYS A 289 1.34 -4.48 -5.80
N ALA A 290 2.30 -4.47 -6.74
CA ALA A 290 3.62 -5.11 -6.58
C ALA A 290 3.54 -6.57 -6.09
N THR A 291 2.67 -7.40 -6.68
CA THR A 291 2.34 -8.76 -6.21
C THR A 291 3.52 -9.74 -6.21
N ALA A 292 4.59 -9.47 -6.95
CA ALA A 292 5.84 -10.22 -6.93
C ALA A 292 6.81 -9.79 -5.80
N GLN A 293 6.61 -8.61 -5.23
CA GLN A 293 7.34 -8.11 -4.07
C GLN A 293 6.65 -8.55 -2.79
N CYS A 294 7.37 -8.51 -1.67
CA CYS A 294 6.78 -8.77 -0.36
C CYS A 294 7.26 -7.79 0.70
N ILE A 295 6.38 -7.54 1.65
CA ILE A 295 6.69 -6.93 2.93
C ILE A 295 6.77 -8.06 3.96
N VAL A 296 7.82 -8.06 4.76
CA VAL A 296 8.01 -9.05 5.83
C VAL A 296 7.83 -8.38 7.18
N MET A 297 7.22 -9.12 8.11
CA MET A 297 6.97 -8.68 9.48
C MET A 297 7.49 -9.72 10.45
N ILE A 298 8.26 -9.27 11.43
CA ILE A 298 8.82 -10.05 12.54
C ILE A 298 8.55 -9.31 13.85
N SER A 299 8.76 -9.96 15.00
CA SER A 299 8.68 -9.25 16.28
C SER A 299 9.83 -8.22 16.41
N ALA A 300 9.59 -7.14 17.14
CA ALA A 300 10.62 -6.16 17.47
C ALA A 300 11.80 -6.80 18.23
N SER A 301 11.51 -7.78 19.10
CA SER A 301 12.55 -8.54 19.81
C SER A 301 13.45 -9.34 18.86
N GLN A 302 12.91 -9.96 17.81
CA GLN A 302 13.69 -10.66 16.78
C GLN A 302 14.57 -9.67 16.00
N ALA A 303 14.02 -8.50 15.63
CA ALA A 303 14.75 -7.45 14.93
C ALA A 303 15.88 -6.83 15.78
N ALA A 304 15.73 -6.82 17.10
CA ALA A 304 16.78 -6.34 18.01
C ALA A 304 17.96 -7.32 18.13
N THR A 305 17.70 -8.63 18.04
CA THR A 305 18.74 -9.66 18.15
C THR A 305 19.60 -9.83 16.90
N MET A 306 19.05 -9.49 15.74
CA MET A 306 19.72 -9.61 14.45
C MET A 306 19.62 -8.29 13.71
N PRO A 307 20.73 -7.66 13.30
CA PRO A 307 20.66 -6.47 12.47
C PRO A 307 19.92 -6.82 11.18
N CYS A 308 18.71 -6.30 11.06
CA CYS A 308 17.88 -6.41 9.86
C CYS A 308 17.89 -5.03 9.19
N PRO A 309 18.94 -4.69 8.41
CA PRO A 309 19.05 -3.37 7.79
C PRO A 309 17.82 -3.10 6.93
N GLY A 310 17.23 -1.91 7.10
CA GLY A 310 16.01 -1.53 6.39
C GLY A 310 14.70 -1.92 7.05
N PHE A 311 14.75 -2.59 8.20
CA PHE A 311 13.53 -2.83 8.95
C PHE A 311 13.16 -1.59 9.74
N LYS A 312 11.92 -1.16 9.56
CA LYS A 312 11.30 -0.12 10.35
C LYS A 312 10.64 -0.76 11.57
N VAL A 313 11.12 -0.40 12.75
CA VAL A 313 10.57 -0.88 14.03
C VAL A 313 9.40 0.00 14.45
N PHE A 314 8.30 -0.64 14.84
CA PHE A 314 7.13 0.00 15.43
C PHE A 314 7.05 -0.42 16.89
N ASP A 315 7.78 0.29 17.76
CA ASP A 315 7.96 -0.09 19.17
C ASP A 315 6.62 -0.25 19.92
N ALA A 316 5.66 0.65 19.68
CA ALA A 316 4.33 0.58 20.31
C ALA A 316 3.54 -0.67 19.93
N LEU A 317 3.89 -1.32 18.81
CA LEU A 317 3.22 -2.50 18.28
C LEU A 317 4.06 -3.77 18.44
N GLN A 318 5.29 -3.66 18.96
CA GLN A 318 6.26 -4.75 19.11
C GLN A 318 6.52 -5.53 17.81
N VAL A 319 6.46 -4.86 16.66
CA VAL A 319 6.75 -5.44 15.34
C VAL A 319 7.79 -4.63 14.58
N ALA A 320 8.50 -5.29 13.68
CA ALA A 320 9.37 -4.65 12.70
C ALA A 320 8.98 -5.10 11.29
N LEU A 321 8.93 -4.15 10.36
CA LEU A 321 8.57 -4.41 8.96
C LEU A 321 9.73 -4.05 8.03
N GLY A 322 9.96 -4.88 7.02
CA GLY A 322 11.00 -4.65 6.02
C GLY A 322 10.67 -5.29 4.67
N THR A 323 11.60 -5.19 3.73
CA THR A 323 11.50 -5.79 2.39
C THR A 323 12.57 -6.87 2.12
N ASP A 324 13.55 -7.00 3.02
CA ASP A 324 14.58 -8.03 2.92
C ASP A 324 14.08 -9.37 3.49
N LEU A 325 13.52 -10.18 2.59
CA LEU A 325 13.03 -11.52 2.90
C LEU A 325 14.15 -12.46 3.37
N ILE A 326 15.39 -12.30 2.90
CA ILE A 326 16.51 -13.16 3.29
C ILE A 326 16.89 -12.87 4.74
N ALA A 327 17.01 -11.60 5.12
CA ALA A 327 17.28 -11.18 6.49
C ALA A 327 16.17 -11.69 7.44
N ALA A 328 14.89 -11.50 7.07
CA ALA A 328 13.76 -12.01 7.84
C ALA A 328 13.75 -13.54 7.98
N LEU A 329 14.11 -14.29 6.94
CA LEU A 329 14.17 -15.75 7.01
C LEU A 329 15.26 -16.23 7.98
N LYS A 330 16.41 -15.55 8.02
CA LYS A 330 17.49 -15.88 8.96
C LYS A 330 17.07 -15.71 10.42
N THR A 331 16.13 -14.81 10.75
CA THR A 331 15.63 -14.66 12.13
C THR A 331 14.82 -15.85 12.64
N LEU A 332 14.45 -16.79 11.77
CA LEU A 332 13.79 -18.05 12.17
C LEU A 332 14.78 -19.10 12.66
N GLN A 333 16.06 -18.99 12.30
CA GLN A 333 17.07 -19.93 12.76
C GLN A 333 17.22 -19.74 14.28
N PRO A 334 17.23 -20.84 15.07
CA PRO A 334 17.56 -20.72 16.48
C PRO A 334 18.93 -20.05 16.56
N ALA A 335 19.09 -19.06 17.45
CA ALA A 335 20.42 -18.56 17.78
C ALA A 335 21.25 -19.80 18.09
N GLU A 336 22.25 -20.10 17.25
CA GLU A 336 23.11 -21.25 17.47
C GLU A 336 23.61 -21.09 18.90
N ALA A 337 23.11 -21.96 19.79
CA ALA A 337 23.64 -21.99 21.13
C ALA A 337 25.11 -22.31 20.89
N ASP A 338 26.01 -21.39 21.25
CA ASP A 338 27.47 -21.53 21.18
C ASP A 338 28.01 -22.80 21.90
N ASP A 339 27.12 -23.64 22.42
CA ASP A 339 27.34 -25.01 22.86
C ASP A 339 27.37 -25.97 21.67
N GLU A 340 28.55 -26.09 21.05
CA GLU A 340 29.29 -27.35 21.04
C GLU A 340 30.63 -27.14 20.35
N ARG A 341 31.67 -26.81 21.15
CA ARG A 341 33.04 -27.14 20.76
C ARG A 341 33.09 -28.65 20.55
N PRO A 342 33.33 -29.17 19.34
CA PRO A 342 33.50 -30.61 19.17
C PRO A 342 34.80 -31.00 19.86
N SER A 343 34.67 -31.71 20.97
CA SER A 343 35.78 -32.38 21.63
C SER A 343 36.34 -33.41 20.65
N LYS A 344 37.50 -33.09 20.08
CA LYS A 344 38.27 -33.87 19.11
C LYS A 344 38.27 -35.37 19.45
N ARG A 345 37.40 -36.15 18.83
CA ARG A 345 37.58 -37.60 18.68
C ARG A 345 38.30 -37.84 17.35
N ARG A 346 39.63 -37.88 17.45
CA ARG A 346 40.57 -38.26 16.39
C ARG A 346 40.28 -39.73 16.01
N LYS A 347 39.64 -39.99 14.87
CA LYS A 347 39.56 -41.32 14.27
C LYS A 347 40.49 -41.34 13.05
N VAL A 348 41.42 -42.28 13.08
CA VAL A 348 42.39 -42.65 12.05
C VAL A 348 41.70 -43.68 11.14
N GLU A 349 41.76 -43.49 9.83
CA GLU A 349 41.51 -44.46 8.75
C GLU A 349 42.02 -43.72 7.49
N GLU A 350 43.22 -44.00 6.96
CA GLU A 350 43.70 -45.19 6.22
C GLU A 350 43.14 -45.21 4.79
N ASP A 351 43.99 -44.77 3.86
CA ASP A 351 43.76 -44.59 2.43
C ASP A 351 43.65 -45.95 1.72
N GLN A 352 42.64 -46.08 0.85
CA GLN A 352 42.67 -47.03 -0.27
C GLN A 352 42.21 -46.34 -1.54
N GLU A 353 43.13 -46.30 -2.49
CA GLU A 353 42.94 -46.05 -3.91
C GLU A 353 41.98 -47.09 -4.51
N GLU A 354 41.07 -46.67 -5.39
CA GLU A 354 40.77 -47.45 -6.59
C GLU A 354 40.19 -46.58 -7.71
N THR A 355 40.71 -46.84 -8.90
CA THR A 355 40.44 -46.28 -10.22
C THR A 355 39.10 -46.76 -10.77
N ASP A 356 38.45 -45.97 -11.65
CA ASP A 356 38.05 -46.40 -13.00
C ASP A 356 37.30 -45.31 -13.80
N GLU A 357 37.82 -45.05 -15.01
CA GLU A 357 37.11 -44.55 -16.20
C GLU A 357 36.19 -45.67 -16.76
N PRO A 358 35.12 -45.45 -17.58
CA PRO A 358 35.25 -44.75 -18.87
C PRO A 358 33.98 -44.14 -19.57
N THR A 359 34.25 -43.54 -20.74
CA THR A 359 33.43 -43.47 -21.98
C THR A 359 32.18 -42.56 -22.10
N GLY A 360 32.30 -41.58 -23.01
CA GLY A 360 31.59 -41.61 -24.31
C GLY A 360 30.39 -40.65 -24.53
N PRO A 361 30.17 -40.11 -25.76
CA PRO A 361 29.46 -38.85 -25.99
C PRO A 361 28.04 -39.00 -26.59
N THR A 362 27.17 -38.01 -26.35
CA THR A 362 25.88 -37.79 -27.05
C THR A 362 25.62 -36.29 -27.11
N ALA A 363 25.62 -35.60 -28.26
CA ALA A 363 24.67 -35.60 -29.38
C ALA A 363 24.00 -34.21 -29.40
N ASN A 364 24.24 -33.47 -30.50
CA ASN A 364 23.69 -32.15 -30.78
C ASN A 364 22.16 -32.21 -30.92
N GLU A 365 21.47 -31.23 -30.32
CA GLU A 365 20.06 -30.98 -30.57
C GLU A 365 19.92 -29.63 -31.31
N GLU A 366 19.28 -29.70 -32.47
CA GLU A 366 19.05 -28.58 -33.39
C GLU A 366 17.96 -27.65 -32.84
N VAL A 367 18.23 -26.34 -32.89
CA VAL A 367 17.29 -25.27 -32.54
C VAL A 367 16.52 -24.85 -33.79
N PRO A 368 15.18 -24.78 -33.78
CA PRO A 368 14.41 -24.24 -34.90
C PRO A 368 14.48 -22.71 -34.95
N GLU A 369 14.74 -22.19 -36.14
CA GLU A 369 14.65 -20.77 -36.51
C GLU A 369 13.23 -20.23 -36.32
N VAL A 370 13.11 -19.09 -35.63
CA VAL A 370 11.87 -18.30 -35.51
C VAL A 370 12.01 -17.11 -36.47
N PRO A 371 10.99 -16.80 -37.30
CA PRO A 371 11.07 -15.72 -38.27
C PRO A 371 11.05 -14.34 -37.61
N GLU A 372 11.88 -13.46 -38.17
CA GLU A 372 11.94 -12.02 -37.91
C GLU A 372 10.64 -11.36 -38.37
N ASP A 373 9.96 -10.65 -37.45
CA ASP A 373 8.85 -9.75 -37.78
C ASP A 373 9.32 -8.31 -37.56
N GLU A 374 9.36 -7.57 -38.66
CA GLU A 374 9.79 -6.19 -38.75
C GLU A 374 8.63 -5.23 -38.43
N GLY A 375 8.91 -4.23 -37.59
CA GLY A 375 8.32 -2.91 -37.73
C GLY A 375 7.04 -2.64 -36.92
N SER A 376 7.20 -1.95 -35.79
CA SER A 376 6.13 -1.12 -35.25
C SER A 376 6.68 0.03 -34.40
N ASP A 377 6.15 1.20 -34.72
CA ASP A 377 6.49 2.57 -34.34
C ASP A 377 6.62 2.86 -32.83
N VAL A 378 7.53 3.80 -32.54
CA VAL A 378 7.85 4.33 -31.21
C VAL A 378 7.02 5.59 -30.96
N SER A 379 5.96 5.51 -30.15
CA SER A 379 5.46 6.65 -29.36
C SER A 379 4.25 6.27 -28.47
N GLU A 380 4.45 5.69 -27.29
CA GLU A 380 3.39 5.70 -26.26
C GLU A 380 3.94 5.51 -24.83
N TRP A 381 4.44 6.60 -24.24
CA TRP A 381 4.71 6.65 -22.81
C TRP A 381 3.47 7.15 -22.07
N GLY A 382 2.71 6.23 -21.47
CA GLY A 382 1.75 6.60 -20.41
C GLY A 382 0.38 5.93 -20.45
N GLN A 383 0.33 4.60 -20.39
CA GLN A 383 -0.85 3.89 -19.92
C GLN A 383 -0.43 2.90 -18.82
N SER A 384 -0.61 3.29 -17.56
CA SER A 384 -0.51 2.38 -16.42
C SER A 384 -1.79 2.46 -15.60
N ALA A 385 -2.79 1.66 -15.99
CA ALA A 385 -3.84 1.16 -15.12
C ALA A 385 -4.54 -0.03 -15.81
N GLY A 386 -4.14 -1.25 -15.43
CA GLY A 386 -5.08 -2.36 -15.30
C GLY A 386 -5.50 -3.10 -16.56
N GLU A 387 -4.56 -3.70 -17.29
CA GLU A 387 -4.88 -4.85 -18.16
C GLU A 387 -3.61 -5.70 -18.37
N PHE A 388 -3.38 -6.65 -17.46
CA PHE A 388 -2.42 -7.73 -17.70
C PHE A 388 -3.12 -9.07 -17.51
N ALA A 389 -3.08 -9.87 -18.57
CA ALA A 389 -3.72 -11.17 -18.64
C ALA A 389 -3.07 -12.16 -17.67
N PHE A 390 -3.85 -12.69 -16.73
CA PHE A 390 -3.49 -13.88 -15.97
C PHE A 390 -4.58 -14.94 -16.11
N SER A 391 -4.16 -16.15 -16.47
CA SER A 391 -4.98 -17.37 -16.42
C SER A 391 -4.89 -17.96 -15.01
N GLY A 392 -5.97 -17.83 -14.23
CA GLY A 392 -6.08 -18.40 -12.88
C GLY A 392 -6.55 -19.87 -12.87
N PRO A 393 -6.21 -20.65 -11.83
CA PRO A 393 -6.62 -22.05 -11.68
C PRO A 393 -8.12 -22.21 -11.34
N PRO A 394 -8.67 -23.45 -11.37
CA PRO A 394 -10.08 -23.71 -11.07
C PRO A 394 -10.42 -23.42 -9.60
N LEU A 395 -11.56 -22.75 -9.38
CA LEU A 395 -12.21 -22.67 -8.07
C LEU A 395 -13.01 -23.96 -7.86
N ASP A 396 -12.55 -24.81 -6.95
CA ASP A 396 -13.37 -25.85 -6.31
C ASP A 396 -13.93 -25.29 -5.00
N ASP A 397 -15.25 -25.40 -4.85
CA ASP A 397 -16.11 -25.31 -3.66
C ASP A 397 -15.53 -24.63 -2.40
N LEU A 398 -15.87 -23.34 -2.25
CA LEU A 398 -15.95 -22.71 -0.93
C LEU A 398 -17.31 -23.09 -0.31
N ASP A 399 -17.44 -24.35 0.11
CA ASP A 399 -18.57 -24.78 0.92
C ASP A 399 -18.46 -24.24 2.35
N ASP A 400 -19.62 -23.81 2.85
CA ASP A 400 -19.90 -23.27 4.17
C ASP A 400 -19.57 -24.27 5.29
N ASP A 401 -18.60 -23.93 6.14
CA ASP A 401 -18.41 -24.48 7.50
C ASP A 401 -18.68 -23.38 8.54
N ASP A 402 -19.83 -22.69 8.44
CA ASP A 402 -20.32 -21.73 9.44
C ASP A 402 -21.37 -22.38 10.39
N GLU A 403 -21.15 -23.65 10.79
CA GLU A 403 -21.82 -24.26 11.96
C GLU A 403 -20.86 -24.34 13.16
N GLU A 404 -20.53 -23.20 13.76
CA GLU A 404 -20.01 -23.16 15.14
C GLU A 404 -21.11 -22.78 16.13
N SER A 405 -21.63 -23.84 16.76
CA SER A 405 -22.37 -23.89 18.01
C SER A 405 -21.92 -22.83 19.04
N GLN A 406 -22.84 -21.93 19.38
CA GLN A 406 -22.72 -21.09 20.56
C GLN A 406 -22.99 -21.93 21.81
N SER A 407 -21.95 -22.28 22.57
CA SER A 407 -22.08 -22.66 23.97
C SER A 407 -21.68 -21.48 24.85
N GLU A 408 -22.70 -20.85 25.44
CA GLU A 408 -22.56 -19.89 26.54
C GLU A 408 -21.89 -20.58 27.73
N THR A 409 -20.74 -20.07 28.17
CA THR A 409 -20.22 -20.33 29.52
C THR A 409 -19.69 -19.05 30.16
N GLU A 410 -20.49 -18.58 31.12
CA GLU A 410 -20.15 -18.04 32.44
C GLU A 410 -19.16 -16.87 32.58
N GLU A 411 -19.71 -15.79 33.15
CA GLU A 411 -19.05 -14.63 33.72
C GLU A 411 -18.01 -15.01 34.80
N ALA A 412 -16.79 -14.52 34.66
CA ALA A 412 -15.78 -14.55 35.72
C ALA A 412 -15.25 -13.14 36.03
N ASP A 413 -15.70 -12.68 37.20
CA ASP A 413 -15.16 -11.67 38.11
C ASP A 413 -13.68 -11.28 37.89
N HIS A 414 -13.44 -10.00 37.59
CA HIS A 414 -12.09 -9.42 37.39
C HIS A 414 -11.59 -8.76 38.69
N GLY A 415 -10.90 -9.57 39.51
CA GLY A 415 -10.05 -9.08 40.60
C GLY A 415 -8.77 -8.38 40.10
N PRO A 416 -8.07 -7.63 40.98
CA PRO A 416 -7.03 -6.69 40.59
C PRO A 416 -5.75 -7.38 40.11
N THR A 417 -5.17 -6.80 39.06
CA THR A 417 -3.99 -7.24 38.31
C THR A 417 -2.77 -7.51 39.19
N ASP A 418 -2.43 -8.79 39.30
CA ASP A 418 -1.16 -9.29 39.82
C ASP A 418 -0.06 -9.05 38.76
N THR A 419 0.96 -8.29 39.12
CA THR A 419 2.15 -8.03 38.28
C THR A 419 3.03 -9.27 38.29
N GLY A 420 2.61 -10.30 37.55
CA GLY A 420 3.38 -11.52 37.36
C GLY A 420 4.74 -11.27 36.67
N PRO A 421 5.70 -12.19 36.83
CA PRO A 421 7.02 -12.09 36.20
C PRO A 421 6.90 -11.96 34.67
N PRO A 422 7.89 -11.31 34.01
CA PRO A 422 7.85 -11.05 32.57
C PRO A 422 7.63 -12.35 31.81
N ALA A 423 6.60 -12.38 30.97
CA ALA A 423 6.23 -13.54 30.17
C ALA A 423 7.44 -14.04 29.37
N ALA A 424 7.63 -15.36 29.34
CA ALA A 424 8.70 -15.98 28.56
C ALA A 424 8.66 -15.48 27.10
N PRO A 425 9.82 -15.27 26.46
CA PRO A 425 9.87 -14.75 25.09
C PRO A 425 9.04 -15.64 24.18
N SER A 426 8.06 -15.03 23.50
CA SER A 426 7.20 -15.71 22.55
C SER A 426 8.06 -16.33 21.44
N ALA A 427 7.66 -17.52 20.99
CA ALA A 427 8.37 -18.21 19.92
C ALA A 427 8.50 -17.30 18.68
N PRO A 428 9.65 -17.31 17.97
CA PRO A 428 9.84 -16.47 16.79
C PRO A 428 8.80 -16.80 15.72
N TRP A 429 8.21 -15.77 15.15
CA TRP A 429 7.26 -15.87 14.04
C TRP A 429 7.71 -14.98 12.87
N LEU A 430 7.24 -15.32 11.67
CA LEU A 430 7.52 -14.55 10.45
C LEU A 430 6.24 -14.49 9.62
N ARG A 431 5.83 -13.28 9.23
CA ARG A 431 4.74 -13.06 8.29
C ARG A 431 5.23 -12.42 7.02
N ILE A 432 4.76 -12.92 5.88
CA ILE A 432 5.18 -12.49 4.54
C ILE A 432 3.93 -12.05 3.79
N PHE A 433 3.85 -10.76 3.48
CA PHE A 433 2.75 -10.13 2.77
C PHE A 433 3.15 -9.92 1.32
N TRP A 434 2.53 -10.64 0.40
CA TRP A 434 2.82 -10.55 -1.03
C TRP A 434 1.99 -9.45 -1.68
N GLY A 435 2.69 -8.47 -2.26
CA GLY A 435 2.10 -7.21 -2.66
C GLY A 435 1.65 -6.33 -1.49
N GLU A 436 1.04 -5.22 -1.84
CA GLU A 436 0.54 -4.20 -0.92
C GLU A 436 -0.64 -3.45 -1.54
N ALA A 437 -1.38 -2.71 -0.72
CA ALA A 437 -2.35 -1.74 -1.20
C ALA A 437 -1.77 -0.34 -1.13
N ARG A 438 -2.04 0.45 -2.17
CA ARG A 438 -1.56 1.83 -2.29
C ARG A 438 -2.77 2.75 -2.50
N TRP A 439 -2.79 3.87 -1.78
CA TRP A 439 -3.73 4.96 -1.99
C TRP A 439 -2.97 6.28 -2.07
N GLN A 440 -3.53 7.24 -2.81
CA GLN A 440 -3.23 8.65 -2.54
C GLN A 440 -4.10 9.12 -1.36
N ARG A 441 -3.61 10.06 -0.54
CA ARG A 441 -4.38 10.57 0.61
C ARG A 441 -5.77 11.05 0.22
N THR A 442 -5.89 11.84 -0.84
CA THR A 442 -7.20 12.33 -1.31
C THR A 442 -8.14 11.21 -1.77
N GLN A 443 -7.60 10.13 -2.34
CA GLN A 443 -8.38 8.95 -2.70
C GLN A 443 -8.93 8.26 -1.45
N LEU A 444 -8.06 7.95 -0.47
CA LEU A 444 -8.49 7.26 0.75
C LEU A 444 -9.49 8.10 1.54
N LEU A 445 -9.28 9.41 1.68
CA LEU A 445 -10.24 10.31 2.33
C LEU A 445 -11.61 10.28 1.66
N GLY A 446 -11.65 10.26 0.32
CA GLY A 446 -12.90 10.13 -0.40
C GLY A 446 -13.58 8.77 -0.19
N GLU A 447 -12.83 7.68 -0.14
CA GLU A 447 -13.40 6.35 0.17
C GLU A 447 -13.89 6.25 1.63
N LEU A 448 -13.19 6.88 2.58
CA LEU A 448 -13.65 7.03 3.98
C LEU A 448 -14.95 7.85 4.05
N ALA A 449 -15.02 8.97 3.32
CA ALA A 449 -16.22 9.82 3.24
C ALA A 449 -17.44 9.07 2.69
N ARG A 450 -17.23 8.10 1.77
CA ARG A 450 -18.29 7.22 1.26
C ARG A 450 -18.78 6.19 2.28
N GLY A 451 -18.02 5.93 3.34
CA GLY A 451 -18.28 4.86 4.30
C GLY A 451 -17.79 3.48 3.82
N ASP A 452 -16.92 3.44 2.82
CA ASP A 452 -16.34 2.19 2.31
C ASP A 452 -15.36 1.60 3.35
N TRP A 453 -14.67 2.47 4.08
CA TRP A 453 -13.66 2.15 5.09
C TRP A 453 -13.93 2.85 6.43
N GLY A 454 -13.43 2.25 7.51
CA GLY A 454 -13.22 2.88 8.80
C GLY A 454 -11.74 2.84 9.19
N LEU A 455 -11.35 3.67 10.17
CA LEU A 455 -9.98 3.71 10.69
C LEU A 455 -9.95 3.47 12.20
N CYS A 456 -8.89 2.82 12.68
CA CYS A 456 -8.55 2.79 14.10
C CYS A 456 -7.03 2.74 14.28
N GLN A 457 -6.55 3.06 15.48
CA GLN A 457 -5.14 2.81 15.83
C GLN A 457 -4.90 1.31 15.96
N ALA A 458 -3.79 0.82 15.40
CA ALA A 458 -3.36 -0.56 15.57
C ALA A 458 -2.91 -0.80 17.01
N MET A 459 -3.03 -2.06 17.46
CA MET A 459 -2.56 -2.52 18.76
C MET A 459 -1.70 -3.78 18.57
N GLU A 460 -0.85 -4.11 19.54
CA GLU A 460 0.02 -5.29 19.48
C GLU A 460 -0.78 -6.58 19.23
N GLU A 461 -1.96 -6.70 19.86
CA GLU A 461 -2.82 -7.88 19.75
C GLU A 461 -3.33 -8.12 18.32
N ASP A 462 -3.42 -7.07 17.50
CA ASP A 462 -3.83 -7.18 16.11
C ASP A 462 -2.84 -7.99 15.29
N PHE A 463 -1.54 -7.89 15.64
CA PHE A 463 -0.48 -8.64 15.01
C PHE A 463 -0.27 -9.99 15.68
N LEU A 464 -0.38 -10.13 16.99
CA LEU A 464 -0.23 -11.43 17.64
C LEU A 464 -1.26 -12.45 17.13
N ARG A 465 -2.48 -11.99 16.84
CA ARG A 465 -3.60 -12.82 16.34
C ARG A 465 -4.02 -12.40 14.93
N CYS A 466 -3.09 -12.47 13.99
CA CYS A 466 -3.31 -12.23 12.56
C CYS A 466 -4.02 -13.43 11.90
N ASP A 467 -5.28 -13.67 12.30
CA ASP A 467 -6.13 -14.72 11.77
C ASP A 467 -7.16 -14.18 10.76
N LYS A 468 -7.95 -15.08 10.15
CA LYS A 468 -9.02 -14.70 9.21
C LYS A 468 -10.12 -13.85 9.88
N ASN A 469 -10.18 -13.84 11.21
CA ASN A 469 -11.21 -13.19 12.00
C ASN A 469 -10.81 -11.80 12.50
N VAL A 470 -9.60 -11.30 12.20
CA VAL A 470 -9.15 -9.95 12.58
C VAL A 470 -10.19 -8.90 12.20
N TRP A 471 -10.72 -8.96 10.97
CA TRP A 471 -11.76 -8.03 10.51
C TRP A 471 -13.03 -8.10 11.38
N GLN A 472 -13.58 -9.29 11.59
CA GLN A 472 -14.80 -9.48 12.37
C GLN A 472 -14.60 -9.09 13.84
N ARG A 473 -13.43 -9.40 14.40
CA ARG A 473 -13.03 -9.02 15.77
C ARG A 473 -13.00 -7.51 15.94
N LEU A 474 -12.36 -6.78 15.02
CA LEU A 474 -12.29 -5.31 15.06
C LEU A 474 -13.69 -4.67 14.99
N LEU A 475 -14.58 -5.22 14.15
CA LEU A 475 -15.96 -4.75 14.05
C LEU A 475 -16.78 -5.05 15.32
N ASN A 476 -16.63 -6.24 15.89
CA ASN A 476 -17.32 -6.62 17.13
C ASN A 476 -16.88 -5.74 18.31
N LEU A 477 -15.60 -5.36 18.35
CA LEU A 477 -15.06 -4.42 19.32
C LEU A 477 -15.39 -2.95 19.02
N GLN A 478 -16.07 -2.67 17.90
CA GLN A 478 -16.42 -1.31 17.44
C GLN A 478 -15.21 -0.36 17.38
N ARG A 479 -14.01 -0.90 17.09
CA ARG A 479 -12.77 -0.10 17.01
C ARG A 479 -12.74 0.84 15.81
N PRO A 480 -13.14 0.43 14.59
CA PRO A 480 -13.10 1.32 13.44
C PRO A 480 -14.08 2.47 13.58
N VAL A 481 -13.57 3.69 13.44
CA VAL A 481 -14.34 4.94 13.35
C VAL A 481 -14.63 5.21 11.87
N TYR A 482 -15.87 5.57 11.57
CA TYR A 482 -16.34 5.87 10.21
C TYR A 482 -16.65 7.36 10.08
N ALA A 483 -16.62 7.85 8.84
CA ALA A 483 -17.04 9.22 8.56
C ALA A 483 -18.54 9.39 8.91
N PRO A 484 -18.95 10.57 9.41
CA PRO A 484 -20.37 10.84 9.62
C PRO A 484 -21.12 10.78 8.29
N GLN A 485 -22.43 10.50 8.34
CA GLN A 485 -23.27 10.53 7.14
C GLN A 485 -23.19 11.91 6.47
N ASN A 486 -22.88 11.90 5.18
CA ASN A 486 -22.65 13.08 4.37
C ASN A 486 -23.09 12.83 2.92
N GLU A 487 -22.94 13.83 2.05
CA GLU A 487 -23.39 13.75 0.66
C GLU A 487 -22.66 12.68 -0.18
N MET A 488 -21.47 12.23 0.23
CA MET A 488 -20.74 11.12 -0.42
C MET A 488 -21.13 9.73 0.11
N THR A 489 -21.79 9.63 1.26
CA THR A 489 -22.09 8.34 1.90
C THR A 489 -22.91 7.47 0.95
N ARG A 490 -22.45 6.24 0.69
CA ARG A 490 -23.24 5.29 -0.10
C ARG A 490 -24.53 4.97 0.64
N THR A 491 -25.66 5.20 0.00
CA THR A 491 -26.92 4.62 0.46
C THR A 491 -26.78 3.11 0.40
N ALA A 492 -27.06 2.42 1.51
CA ALA A 492 -27.20 0.98 1.50
C ALA A 492 -28.25 0.63 0.44
N ALA A 493 -27.81 -0.05 -0.62
CA ALA A 493 -28.67 -0.49 -1.72
C ALA A 493 -29.65 -1.56 -1.23
#